data_AF-M0ZN34-F1
#
_entry.id   AF-M0ZN34-F1
#
_cell.length_a   1.000
_cell.length_b   1.000
_cell.length_c   1.000
_cell.angle_alpha   90.00
_cell.angle_beta   90.00
_cell.angle_gamma   90.00
#
_symmetry.space_group_name_H-M   'P 1'
#
loop_
_entity.id
_entity.type
_entity.pdbx_description
1 polymer ?
#
loop_
_entity_poly.entity_id
_entity_poly.type
_entity_poly.pdbx_seq_one_letter_code
_entity_poly.pdbx_strand_id
1 'polypeptide(L)'
;MGSEYLAELLSKHLEQFIKARIPSITSLINKSIDELESELDHLGRPIAVDAGAQLYTILELCRAFDKIFKEHLDGGRPGGDRIYGVFDNQLPAALRKLPFDRYLSVQNVRNVVSEADGYQPHLIAPEQGYRRLIEGALNYFRGPAEASVDAVSKGGKPEASAAVDRYGEGHFRRIGSNVSSYVNMVSDTLRNTLPKAVVYCQVKEAKQSLLNYFYTQIGKKEGKALSELLDEDPALMERRMQCAKRLELYKKARDEIDSVAWAAAPFLYLYLLLLMDLDKEMM
;
A
#
# COMPACT_ATOMS: atom_id res chain seq x y z
N MET A 1 3.25 -44.78 65.12
CA MET A 1 4.50 -44.18 65.63
C MET A 1 5.54 -43.95 64.52
N GLY A 2 6.23 -44.96 63.98
CA GLY A 2 7.31 -44.72 62.98
C GLY A 2 6.86 -44.43 61.53
N SER A 3 5.81 -45.11 61.07
CA SER A 3 5.28 -44.95 59.69
C SER A 3 4.48 -43.66 59.50
N GLU A 4 3.71 -43.23 60.51
CA GLU A 4 2.96 -41.96 60.50
C GLU A 4 3.89 -40.75 60.47
N TYR A 5 4.95 -40.76 61.30
CA TYR A 5 5.96 -39.69 61.30
C TYR A 5 6.68 -39.57 59.96
N LEU A 6 7.01 -40.71 59.33
CA LEU A 6 7.59 -40.72 57.98
C LEU A 6 6.62 -40.15 56.95
N ALA A 7 5.33 -40.48 57.03
CA ALA A 7 4.30 -39.94 56.13
C ALA A 7 4.16 -38.42 56.28
N GLU A 8 4.17 -37.89 57.51
CA GLU A 8 4.16 -36.45 57.77
C GLU A 8 5.41 -35.76 57.20
N LEU A 9 6.59 -36.34 57.42
CA LEU A 9 7.86 -35.79 56.93
C LEU A 9 7.90 -35.73 55.40
N LEU A 10 7.46 -36.81 54.73
CA LEU A 10 7.37 -36.88 53.27
C LEU A 10 6.35 -35.89 52.73
N SER A 11 5.20 -35.73 53.38
CA SER A 11 4.16 -34.78 52.99
C SER A 11 4.68 -33.33 53.07
N LYS A 12 5.39 -32.98 54.15
CA LYS A 12 5.99 -31.66 54.34
C LYS A 12 7.09 -31.38 53.29
N HIS A 13 7.91 -32.37 52.98
CA HIS A 13 8.94 -32.23 51.96
C HIS A 13 8.34 -32.05 50.56
N LEU A 14 7.30 -32.82 50.23
CA LEU A 14 6.57 -32.71 48.96
C LEU A 14 5.90 -31.33 48.82
N GLU A 15 5.25 -30.83 49.88
CA GLU A 15 4.60 -29.52 49.89
C GLU A 15 5.61 -28.38 49.65
N GLN A 16 6.76 -28.42 50.34
CA GLN A 16 7.83 -27.43 50.16
C GLN A 16 8.36 -27.45 48.72
N PHE A 17 8.58 -28.65 48.16
CA PHE A 17 9.03 -28.80 46.79
C PHE A 17 8.02 -28.25 45.78
N ILE A 18 6.73 -28.56 45.96
CA ILE A 18 5.66 -28.05 45.09
C ILE A 18 5.60 -26.52 45.16
N LYS A 19 5.57 -25.92 46.36
CA LYS A 19 5.54 -24.46 46.55
C LYS A 19 6.74 -23.76 45.89
N ALA A 20 7.93 -24.36 45.97
CA ALA A 20 9.12 -23.80 45.33
C ALA A 20 9.05 -23.81 43.78
N ARG A 21 8.30 -24.75 43.19
CA ARG A 21 8.17 -24.88 41.73
C ARG A 21 7.02 -24.06 41.13
N ILE A 22 5.98 -23.75 41.91
CA ILE A 22 4.80 -22.99 41.44
C ILE A 22 5.18 -21.69 40.71
N PRO A 23 6.05 -20.79 41.22
CA PRO A 23 6.36 -19.53 40.53
C PRO A 23 6.97 -19.72 39.13
N SER A 24 7.82 -20.74 38.96
CA SER A 24 8.42 -21.07 37.67
C SER A 24 7.38 -21.62 36.69
N ILE A 25 6.43 -22.42 37.19
CA ILE A 25 5.33 -22.98 36.39
C ILE A 25 4.39 -21.84 35.96
N THR A 26 4.01 -20.94 36.88
CA THR A 26 3.18 -19.76 36.57
C THR A 26 3.83 -18.89 35.50
N SER A 27 5.13 -18.62 35.60
CA SER A 27 5.86 -17.84 34.58
C SER A 27 5.83 -18.51 33.20
N LEU A 28 6.02 -19.83 33.14
CA LEU A 28 5.95 -20.59 31.89
C LEU A 28 4.55 -20.52 31.27
N ILE A 29 3.51 -20.72 32.09
CA ILE A 29 2.11 -20.66 31.64
C ILE A 29 1.78 -19.28 31.08
N ASN A 30 2.11 -18.21 31.80
CA ASN A 30 1.84 -16.84 31.33
C ASN A 30 2.57 -16.55 30.02
N LYS A 31 3.85 -16.93 29.90
CA LYS A 31 4.59 -16.78 28.65
C LYS A 31 3.95 -17.55 27.50
N SER A 32 3.52 -18.80 27.74
CA SER A 32 2.82 -19.59 26.73
C SER A 32 1.46 -19.02 26.35
N ILE A 33 0.74 -18.39 27.29
CA ILE A 33 -0.50 -17.65 27.00
C ILE A 33 -0.20 -16.49 26.05
N ASP A 34 0.79 -15.65 26.36
CA ASP A 34 1.15 -14.49 25.54
C ASP A 34 1.59 -14.91 24.12
N GLU A 35 2.40 -15.97 24.02
CA GLU A 35 2.84 -16.53 22.73
C GLU A 35 1.64 -17.04 21.90
N LEU A 36 0.69 -17.75 22.52
CA LEU A 36 -0.50 -18.27 21.85
C LEU A 36 -1.51 -17.16 21.47
N GLU A 37 -1.65 -16.12 22.30
CA GLU A 37 -2.49 -14.95 21.98
C GLU A 37 -1.91 -14.19 20.79
N SER A 38 -0.60 -13.95 20.77
CA SER A 38 0.07 -13.33 19.62
C SER A 38 -0.05 -14.18 18.35
N GLU A 39 0.01 -15.51 18.46
CA GLU A 39 -0.17 -16.40 17.31
C GLU A 39 -1.62 -16.36 16.79
N LEU A 40 -2.62 -16.35 17.67
CA LEU A 40 -4.02 -16.20 17.28
C LEU A 40 -4.32 -14.84 16.65
N ASP A 41 -3.73 -13.76 17.17
CA ASP A 41 -3.85 -12.43 16.58
C ASP A 41 -3.27 -12.39 15.16
N HIS A 42 -2.16 -13.10 14.94
CA HIS A 42 -1.55 -13.24 13.62
C HIS A 42 -2.40 -14.09 12.65
N LEU A 43 -2.98 -15.19 13.13
CA LEU A 43 -3.85 -16.08 12.34
C LEU A 43 -5.23 -15.46 12.06
N GLY A 44 -5.60 -14.43 12.81
CA GLY A 44 -6.88 -13.73 12.67
C GLY A 44 -8.07 -14.52 13.19
N ARG A 45 -9.26 -13.92 13.01
CA ARG A 45 -10.53 -14.46 13.50
C ARG A 45 -11.12 -15.46 12.50
N PRO A 46 -11.82 -16.51 12.98
CA PRO A 46 -12.53 -17.42 12.10
C PRO A 46 -13.64 -16.70 11.35
N ILE A 47 -13.86 -17.14 10.11
CA ILE A 47 -14.89 -16.59 9.25
C ILE A 47 -16.25 -17.17 9.66
N ALA A 48 -17.25 -16.30 9.71
CA ALA A 48 -18.60 -16.71 10.07
C ALA A 48 -19.22 -17.59 8.97
N VAL A 49 -20.08 -18.52 9.39
CA VAL A 49 -20.82 -19.42 8.48
C VAL A 49 -22.03 -18.72 7.84
N ASP A 50 -22.58 -17.72 8.53
CA ASP A 50 -23.73 -16.96 8.04
C ASP A 50 -23.36 -16.01 6.90
N ALA A 51 -24.15 -16.03 5.83
CA ALA A 51 -23.90 -15.23 4.63
C ALA A 51 -23.93 -13.72 4.90
N GLY A 52 -24.73 -13.24 5.86
CA GLY A 52 -24.76 -11.83 6.25
C GLY A 52 -23.47 -11.41 6.95
N ALA A 53 -22.96 -12.25 7.86
CA ALA A 53 -21.68 -12.02 8.51
C ALA A 53 -20.48 -12.12 7.55
N GLN A 54 -20.53 -13.02 6.57
CA GLN A 54 -19.55 -13.09 5.47
C GLN A 54 -19.56 -11.82 4.63
N LEU A 55 -20.75 -11.34 4.24
CA LEU A 55 -20.91 -10.08 3.50
C LEU A 55 -20.31 -8.91 4.29
N TYR A 56 -20.65 -8.80 5.57
CA TYR A 56 -20.11 -7.75 6.44
C TYR A 56 -18.57 -7.79 6.48
N THR A 57 -17.99 -8.99 6.65
CA THR A 57 -16.53 -9.18 6.67
C THR A 57 -15.87 -8.71 5.38
N ILE A 58 -16.43 -9.08 4.22
CA ILE A 58 -15.92 -8.65 2.91
C ILE A 58 -15.99 -7.14 2.76
N LEU A 59 -17.09 -6.51 3.18
CA LEU A 59 -17.26 -5.06 3.09
C LEU A 59 -16.26 -4.31 3.99
N GLU A 60 -15.97 -4.84 5.17
CA GLU A 60 -14.91 -4.30 6.04
C GLU A 60 -13.52 -4.41 5.40
N LEU A 61 -13.20 -5.57 4.79
CA LEU A 61 -11.95 -5.74 4.04
C LEU A 61 -11.85 -4.76 2.86
N CYS A 62 -12.95 -4.53 2.13
CA CYS A 62 -12.99 -3.53 1.06
C CYS A 62 -12.71 -2.11 1.57
N ARG A 63 -13.27 -1.72 2.72
CA ARG A 63 -13.02 -0.40 3.34
C ARG A 63 -11.57 -0.27 3.81
N ALA A 64 -11.02 -1.31 4.44
CA ALA A 64 -9.64 -1.33 4.87
C ALA A 64 -8.69 -1.20 3.68
N PHE A 65 -8.94 -1.93 2.60
CA PHE A 65 -8.18 -1.82 1.36
C PHE A 65 -8.28 -0.43 0.75
N ASP A 66 -9.49 0.12 0.61
CA ASP A 66 -9.71 1.46 0.05
C ASP A 66 -8.95 2.54 0.84
N LYS A 67 -8.94 2.44 2.17
CA LYS A 67 -8.15 3.32 3.04
C LYS A 67 -6.66 3.21 2.75
N ILE A 68 -6.10 2.00 2.75
CA ILE A 68 -4.67 1.77 2.48
C ILE A 68 -4.29 2.24 1.06
N PHE A 69 -5.16 1.98 0.08
CA PHE A 69 -4.97 2.41 -1.30
C PHE A 69 -4.91 3.93 -1.41
N LYS A 70 -5.85 4.64 -0.76
CA LYS A 70 -5.86 6.11 -0.68
C LYS A 70 -4.60 6.65 -0.04
N GLU A 71 -4.18 6.08 1.10
CA GLU A 71 -2.93 6.44 1.77
C GLU A 71 -1.70 6.19 0.89
N HIS A 72 -1.70 5.15 0.06
CA HIS A 72 -0.61 4.84 -0.86
C HIS A 72 -0.55 5.80 -2.06
N LEU A 73 -1.69 6.33 -2.50
CA LEU A 73 -1.79 7.35 -3.54
C LEU A 73 -1.42 8.74 -3.02
N ASP A 74 -1.86 9.08 -1.80
CA ASP A 74 -1.65 10.40 -1.19
C ASP A 74 -0.28 10.53 -0.51
N GLY A 75 0.31 9.43 -0.05
CA GLY A 75 1.57 9.41 0.70
C GLY A 75 2.81 9.24 -0.18
N GLY A 76 3.97 9.72 0.33
CA GLY A 76 5.33 9.50 -0.22
C GLY A 76 5.84 8.05 -0.09
N ARG A 77 4.95 7.06 -0.25
CA ARG A 77 5.30 5.66 -0.48
C ARG A 77 5.60 5.50 -1.98
N PRO A 78 6.25 4.40 -2.44
CA PRO A 78 6.68 4.24 -3.84
C PRO A 78 5.58 4.39 -4.92
N GLY A 79 4.29 4.40 -4.56
CA GLY A 79 3.18 4.67 -5.48
C GLY A 79 3.13 6.11 -5.97
N GLY A 80 2.94 7.08 -5.07
CA GLY A 80 2.90 8.51 -5.39
C GLY A 80 4.21 9.00 -6.00
N ASP A 81 5.34 8.63 -5.40
CA ASP A 81 6.69 8.99 -5.88
C ASP A 81 6.98 8.50 -7.30
N ARG A 82 6.39 7.39 -7.72
CA ARG A 82 6.54 6.89 -9.10
C ARG A 82 5.80 7.76 -10.10
N ILE A 83 4.63 8.30 -9.74
CA ILE A 83 3.88 9.23 -10.60
C ILE A 83 4.70 10.51 -10.79
N TYR A 84 5.28 11.05 -9.71
CA TYR A 84 6.24 12.15 -9.78
C TYR A 84 7.46 11.78 -10.63
N GLY A 85 8.03 10.59 -10.44
CA GLY A 85 9.16 10.11 -11.22
C GLY A 85 8.91 10.08 -12.73
N VAL A 86 7.71 9.68 -13.16
CA VAL A 86 7.33 9.68 -14.58
C VAL A 86 7.21 11.10 -15.11
N PHE A 87 6.48 11.98 -14.41
CA PHE A 87 6.17 13.31 -14.93
C PHE A 87 7.28 14.36 -14.72
N ASP A 88 8.10 14.24 -13.68
CA ASP A 88 9.18 15.18 -13.38
C ASP A 88 10.51 14.77 -14.06
N ASN A 89 10.69 13.48 -14.35
CA ASN A 89 11.94 12.98 -14.95
C ASN A 89 11.73 12.35 -16.33
N GLN A 90 10.85 11.35 -16.47
CA GLN A 90 10.76 10.56 -17.71
C GLN A 90 10.16 11.35 -18.86
N LEU A 91 9.01 12.01 -18.65
CA LEU A 91 8.34 12.82 -19.68
C LEU A 91 9.24 13.99 -20.12
N PRO A 92 9.83 14.81 -19.23
CA PRO A 92 10.77 15.85 -19.63
C PRO A 92 11.99 15.33 -20.38
N ALA A 93 12.53 14.16 -20.00
CA ALA A 93 13.64 13.53 -20.69
C ALA A 93 13.24 13.03 -22.09
N ALA A 94 12.05 12.45 -22.25
CA ALA A 94 11.53 11.98 -23.53
C ALA A 94 11.28 13.15 -24.50
N LEU A 95 10.70 14.24 -24.01
CA LEU A 95 10.45 15.46 -24.80
C LEU A 95 11.76 16.10 -25.28
N ARG A 96 12.83 16.08 -24.47
CA ARG A 96 14.16 16.59 -24.86
C ARG A 96 14.87 15.73 -25.91
N LYS A 97 14.51 14.44 -26.01
CA LYS A 97 15.12 13.49 -26.95
C LYS A 97 14.48 13.53 -28.34
N LEU A 98 13.43 14.32 -28.53
CA LEU A 98 12.77 14.45 -29.82
C LEU A 98 13.74 15.02 -30.87
N PRO A 99 13.79 14.48 -32.10
CA PRO A 99 14.80 14.83 -33.10
C PRO A 99 14.45 16.15 -33.83
N PHE A 100 14.06 17.19 -33.09
CA PHE A 100 13.69 18.48 -33.67
C PHE A 100 14.86 19.18 -34.38
N ASP A 101 16.10 18.96 -33.94
CA ASP A 101 17.29 19.48 -34.63
C ASP A 101 17.40 18.92 -36.06
N ARG A 102 17.04 17.64 -36.24
CA ARG A 102 17.03 16.99 -37.57
C ARG A 102 15.81 17.43 -38.38
N TYR A 103 14.64 17.49 -37.74
CA TYR A 103 13.39 17.85 -38.41
C TYR A 103 13.33 19.32 -38.84
N LEU A 104 13.84 20.25 -38.02
CA LEU A 104 13.93 21.69 -38.33
C LEU A 104 15.26 22.06 -38.99
N SER A 105 15.98 21.08 -39.53
CA SER A 105 17.17 21.34 -40.33
C SER A 105 16.81 22.25 -41.51
N VAL A 106 17.73 23.16 -41.86
CA VAL A 106 17.53 24.14 -42.94
C VAL A 106 17.11 23.45 -44.24
N GLN A 107 17.72 22.31 -44.55
CA GLN A 107 17.39 21.52 -45.73
C GLN A 107 15.94 21.04 -45.73
N ASN A 108 15.47 20.52 -44.59
CA ASN A 108 14.10 20.03 -44.48
C ASN A 108 13.09 21.19 -44.46
N VAL A 109 13.38 22.26 -43.73
CA VAL A 109 12.55 23.48 -43.71
C VAL A 109 12.42 24.05 -45.13
N ARG A 110 13.52 24.14 -45.88
CA ARG A 110 13.51 24.58 -47.27
C ARG A 110 12.66 23.68 -48.15
N ASN A 111 12.81 22.36 -48.05
CA ASN A 111 12.02 21.41 -48.82
C ASN A 111 10.52 21.54 -48.52
N VAL A 112 10.13 21.53 -47.24
CA VAL A 112 8.73 21.60 -46.81
C VAL A 112 8.08 22.94 -47.18
N VAL A 113 8.80 24.06 -46.99
CA VAL A 113 8.31 25.40 -47.34
C VAL A 113 8.17 25.55 -48.86
N SER A 114 9.18 25.11 -49.63
CA SER A 114 9.14 25.22 -51.10
C SER A 114 8.06 24.30 -51.71
N GLU A 115 7.79 23.15 -51.09
CA GLU A 115 6.75 22.22 -51.52
C GLU A 115 5.34 22.71 -51.15
N ALA A 116 5.19 23.40 -50.02
CA ALA A 116 3.89 23.87 -49.53
C ALA A 116 3.45 25.21 -50.16
N ASP A 117 4.36 26.16 -50.29
CA ASP A 117 4.05 27.53 -50.73
C ASP A 117 4.59 27.87 -52.13
N GLY A 118 5.46 27.03 -52.71
CA GLY A 118 6.10 27.30 -54.01
C GLY A 118 7.09 28.47 -53.98
N TYR A 119 7.41 29.04 -55.14
CA TYR A 119 8.27 30.24 -55.23
C TYR A 119 7.51 31.48 -54.76
N GLN A 120 7.86 32.01 -53.59
CA GLN A 120 7.31 33.26 -53.06
C GLN A 120 8.34 34.40 -53.12
N PRO A 121 7.96 35.61 -53.57
CA PRO A 121 8.80 36.80 -53.43
C PRO A 121 9.01 37.11 -51.94
N HIS A 122 10.23 37.51 -51.57
CA HIS A 122 10.77 37.69 -50.20
C HIS A 122 10.02 38.68 -49.26
N LEU A 123 8.82 39.13 -49.64
CA LEU A 123 7.99 40.12 -48.93
C LEU A 123 6.78 39.50 -48.20
N ILE A 124 6.46 38.22 -48.43
CA ILE A 124 5.32 37.52 -47.81
C ILE A 124 5.84 36.29 -47.07
N ALA A 125 5.37 36.07 -45.84
CA ALA A 125 5.75 34.90 -45.05
C ALA A 125 5.05 33.62 -45.58
N PRO A 126 5.75 32.46 -45.66
CA PRO A 126 5.20 31.21 -46.17
C PRO A 126 4.28 30.52 -45.15
N GLU A 127 3.03 30.97 -45.06
CA GLU A 127 2.04 30.52 -44.09
C GLU A 127 1.77 29.00 -44.12
N GLN A 128 1.74 28.36 -45.31
CA GLN A 128 1.44 26.92 -45.39
C GLN A 128 2.62 26.05 -44.98
N GLY A 129 3.84 26.46 -45.30
CA GLY A 129 5.08 25.83 -44.89
C GLY A 129 5.26 25.90 -43.38
N TYR A 130 4.99 27.06 -42.77
CA TYR A 130 4.95 27.20 -41.30
C TYR A 130 3.92 26.24 -40.68
N ARG A 131 2.68 26.22 -41.20
CA ARG A 131 1.62 25.34 -40.69
C ARG A 131 2.01 23.86 -40.76
N ARG A 132 2.52 23.40 -41.92
CA ARG A 132 2.97 22.01 -42.10
C ARG A 132 4.15 21.63 -41.20
N LEU A 133 5.12 22.53 -41.02
CA LEU A 133 6.24 22.31 -40.11
C LEU A 133 5.77 22.21 -38.65
N ILE A 134 4.81 23.03 -38.25
CA ILE A 134 4.23 22.98 -36.90
C ILE A 134 3.43 21.68 -36.70
N GLU A 135 2.54 21.32 -37.62
CA GLU A 135 1.75 20.08 -37.54
C GLU A 135 2.64 18.83 -37.49
N GLY A 136 3.66 18.78 -38.35
CA GLY A 136 4.62 17.67 -38.36
C GLY A 136 5.47 17.62 -37.09
N ALA A 137 5.87 18.77 -36.53
CA ALA A 137 6.55 18.83 -35.24
C ALA A 137 5.65 18.37 -34.08
N LEU A 138 4.36 18.76 -34.09
CA LEU A 138 3.41 18.39 -33.05
C LEU A 138 3.11 16.88 -33.00
N ASN A 139 3.16 16.19 -34.15
CA ASN A 139 2.99 14.74 -34.20
C ASN A 139 4.06 13.97 -33.42
N TYR A 140 5.27 14.51 -33.26
CA TYR A 140 6.32 13.88 -32.45
C TYR A 140 5.99 13.83 -30.95
N PHE A 141 5.06 14.67 -30.46
CA PHE A 141 4.66 14.64 -29.05
C PHE A 141 3.70 13.50 -28.69
N ARG A 142 3.02 12.92 -29.69
CA ARG A 142 2.04 11.84 -29.47
C ARG A 142 2.68 10.62 -28.80
N GLY A 143 3.80 10.14 -29.35
CA GLY A 143 4.50 8.95 -28.83
C GLY A 143 4.94 9.08 -27.36
N PRO A 144 5.69 10.13 -26.97
CA PRO A 144 6.07 10.38 -25.58
C PRO A 144 4.87 10.60 -24.64
N ALA A 145 3.78 11.22 -25.12
CA ALA A 145 2.58 11.42 -24.33
C ALA A 145 1.86 10.09 -24.04
N GLU A 146 1.65 9.26 -25.07
CA GLU A 146 1.09 7.91 -24.93
C GLU A 146 1.97 7.03 -24.04
N ALA A 147 3.29 7.02 -24.27
CA ALA A 147 4.23 6.26 -23.45
C ALA A 147 4.26 6.70 -21.98
N SER A 148 4.04 7.98 -21.70
CA SER A 148 3.97 8.47 -20.31
C SER A 148 2.68 8.03 -19.61
N VAL A 149 1.56 8.01 -20.35
CA VAL A 149 0.28 7.46 -19.87
C VAL A 149 0.41 5.95 -19.63
N ASP A 150 1.03 5.24 -20.57
CA ASP A 150 1.27 3.80 -20.45
C ASP A 150 2.28 3.47 -19.35
N ALA A 151 3.30 4.30 -19.11
CA ALA A 151 4.27 4.10 -18.03
C ALA A 151 3.68 4.30 -16.63
N VAL A 152 2.71 5.22 -16.49
CA VAL A 152 1.88 5.32 -15.27
C VAL A 152 1.04 4.05 -15.09
N SER A 153 0.62 3.41 -16.18
CA SER A 153 -0.13 2.15 -16.18
C SER A 153 0.74 0.88 -16.01
N LYS A 154 1.96 0.87 -16.56
CA LYS A 154 2.88 -0.27 -16.70
C LYS A 154 4.31 0.26 -16.70
N GLY A 155 4.95 0.35 -15.54
CA GLY A 155 6.21 1.08 -15.46
C GLY A 155 7.36 0.49 -16.28
N GLY A 156 7.97 1.34 -17.10
CA GLY A 156 9.09 1.03 -17.99
C GLY A 156 10.19 2.09 -17.97
N LYS A 157 11.42 1.69 -18.37
CA LYS A 157 12.69 2.44 -18.32
C LYS A 157 12.98 3.24 -19.62
N PRO A 158 13.83 4.29 -19.58
CA PRO A 158 14.13 5.10 -20.77
C PRO A 158 15.52 4.80 -21.39
N GLU A 159 15.58 4.79 -22.72
CA GLU A 159 16.82 4.76 -23.51
C GLU A 159 17.03 6.06 -24.32
N ALA A 160 18.27 6.33 -24.72
CA ALA A 160 18.80 7.66 -25.07
C ALA A 160 19.23 7.84 -26.54
N SER A 161 19.47 9.11 -26.87
CA SER A 161 19.75 9.82 -28.13
C SER A 161 21.15 9.55 -28.73
N ALA A 162 21.71 10.18 -29.78
CA ALA A 162 21.61 11.53 -30.38
C ALA A 162 22.32 11.60 -31.78
N ALA A 163 22.30 12.77 -32.46
CA ALA A 163 23.47 13.44 -33.10
C ALA A 163 23.12 14.69 -33.98
N VAL A 164 24.13 15.54 -34.20
CA VAL A 164 24.22 16.98 -34.57
C VAL A 164 24.79 17.18 -36.00
N ASP A 165 24.50 18.28 -36.74
CA ASP A 165 25.47 19.29 -37.29
C ASP A 165 24.94 20.35 -38.31
N ARG A 166 25.83 21.35 -38.54
CA ARG A 166 25.90 22.74 -39.05
C ARG A 166 25.32 23.29 -40.40
N TYR A 167 25.02 24.61 -40.30
CA TYR A 167 25.16 25.83 -41.17
C TYR A 167 24.31 26.12 -42.44
N GLY A 168 23.94 27.42 -42.57
CA GLY A 168 23.79 28.15 -43.84
C GLY A 168 22.39 28.43 -44.44
N GLU A 169 21.56 29.32 -43.86
CA GLU A 169 20.56 30.16 -44.58
C GLU A 169 19.75 31.03 -43.59
N GLY A 170 19.97 32.34 -43.53
CA GLY A 170 19.41 33.21 -42.47
C GLY A 170 17.88 33.26 -42.38
N HIS A 171 17.18 33.18 -43.52
CA HIS A 171 15.71 33.20 -43.58
C HIS A 171 15.09 31.89 -43.08
N PHE A 172 15.52 30.75 -43.64
CA PHE A 172 15.06 29.43 -43.21
C PHE A 172 15.51 29.08 -41.79
N ARG A 173 16.66 29.59 -41.34
CA ARG A 173 17.09 29.51 -39.93
C ARG A 173 16.15 30.29 -39.01
N ARG A 174 15.63 31.45 -39.44
CA ARG A 174 14.64 32.22 -38.68
C ARG A 174 13.28 31.51 -38.61
N ILE A 175 12.84 30.89 -39.71
CA ILE A 175 11.66 30.01 -39.73
C ILE A 175 11.85 28.84 -38.75
N GLY A 176 12.96 28.11 -38.87
CA GLY A 176 13.30 27.01 -37.97
C GLY A 176 13.37 27.45 -36.50
N SER A 177 13.95 28.62 -36.22
CA SER A 177 14.02 29.19 -34.86
C SER A 177 12.64 29.57 -34.32
N ASN A 178 11.76 30.15 -35.13
CA ASN A 178 10.40 30.52 -34.72
C ASN A 178 9.55 29.28 -34.44
N VAL A 179 9.62 28.27 -35.32
CA VAL A 179 8.94 26.98 -35.14
C VAL A 179 9.49 26.28 -33.90
N SER A 180 10.80 26.28 -33.68
CA SER A 180 11.43 25.73 -32.48
C SER A 180 10.94 26.42 -31.20
N SER A 181 10.86 27.77 -31.18
CA SER A 181 10.31 28.52 -30.05
C SER A 181 8.85 28.16 -29.75
N TYR A 182 8.01 28.01 -30.78
CA TYR A 182 6.62 27.58 -30.61
C TYR A 182 6.52 26.14 -30.09
N VAL A 183 7.30 25.22 -30.65
CA VAL A 183 7.37 23.81 -30.22
C VAL A 183 7.84 23.71 -28.77
N ASN A 184 8.81 24.52 -28.35
CA ASN A 184 9.26 24.59 -26.95
C ASN A 184 8.15 25.09 -26.02
N MET A 185 7.43 26.15 -26.41
CA MET A 185 6.28 26.65 -25.65
C MET A 185 5.17 25.60 -25.50
N VAL A 186 4.89 24.83 -26.57
CA VAL A 186 3.93 23.72 -26.52
C VAL A 186 4.44 22.59 -25.62
N SER A 187 5.73 22.23 -25.72
CA SER A 187 6.36 21.23 -24.84
C SER A 187 6.25 21.65 -23.37
N ASP A 188 6.51 22.91 -23.04
CA ASP A 188 6.38 23.44 -21.68
C ASP A 188 4.93 23.44 -21.19
N THR A 189 3.99 23.71 -22.09
CA THR A 189 2.56 23.61 -21.80
C THR A 189 2.17 22.16 -21.51
N LEU A 190 2.59 21.20 -22.35
CA LEU A 190 2.31 19.77 -22.20
C LEU A 190 2.90 19.18 -20.92
N ARG A 191 4.11 19.60 -20.54
CA ARG A 191 4.73 19.23 -19.25
C ARG A 191 3.89 19.62 -18.05
N ASN A 192 3.14 20.71 -18.15
CA ASN A 192 2.28 21.19 -17.07
C ASN A 192 0.86 20.63 -17.12
N THR A 193 0.33 20.33 -18.31
CA THR A 193 -1.07 19.92 -18.48
C THR A 193 -1.25 18.40 -18.45
N LEU A 194 -0.31 17.62 -19.00
CA LEU A 194 -0.39 16.15 -19.01
C LEU A 194 -0.44 15.55 -17.60
N PRO A 195 0.42 15.94 -16.63
CA PRO A 195 0.34 15.40 -15.28
C PRO A 195 -1.01 15.73 -14.62
N LYS A 196 -1.53 16.95 -14.82
CA LYS A 196 -2.83 17.38 -14.28
C LYS A 196 -3.98 16.56 -14.86
N ALA A 197 -3.96 16.30 -16.18
CA ALA A 197 -4.98 15.48 -16.82
C ALA A 197 -4.95 14.02 -16.34
N VAL A 198 -3.76 13.42 -16.20
CA VAL A 198 -3.63 12.03 -15.71
C VAL A 198 -4.02 11.92 -14.24
N VAL A 199 -3.56 12.83 -13.39
CA VAL A 199 -3.94 12.86 -11.97
C VAL A 199 -5.45 13.04 -11.81
N TYR A 200 -6.05 13.95 -12.57
CA TYR A 200 -7.49 14.20 -12.49
C TYR A 200 -8.32 13.02 -13.02
N CYS A 201 -8.03 12.53 -14.22
CA CYS A 201 -8.88 11.54 -14.90
C CYS A 201 -8.62 10.10 -14.47
N GLN A 202 -7.43 9.77 -13.97
CA GLN A 202 -7.08 8.40 -13.59
C GLN A 202 -6.94 8.26 -12.08
N VAL A 203 -6.06 9.05 -11.45
CA VAL A 203 -5.73 8.88 -10.04
C VAL A 203 -6.90 9.27 -9.14
N LYS A 204 -7.45 10.47 -9.36
CA LYS A 204 -8.58 10.98 -8.56
C LYS A 204 -9.85 10.17 -8.81
N GLU A 205 -10.14 9.81 -10.06
CA GLU A 205 -11.29 8.96 -10.40
C GLU A 205 -11.17 7.56 -9.77
N ALA A 206 -10.01 6.90 -9.85
CA ALA A 206 -9.78 5.61 -9.19
C ALA A 206 -9.98 5.73 -7.67
N LYS A 207 -9.43 6.79 -7.06
CA LYS A 207 -9.57 7.08 -5.63
C LYS A 207 -11.03 7.26 -5.19
N GLN A 208 -11.87 7.87 -6.02
CA GLN A 208 -13.26 8.17 -5.69
C GLN A 208 -14.21 6.99 -5.98
N SER A 209 -13.91 6.21 -7.02
CA SER A 209 -14.82 5.17 -7.54
C SER A 209 -14.55 3.77 -6.98
N LEU A 210 -13.34 3.49 -6.47
CA LEU A 210 -12.92 2.14 -6.10
C LEU A 210 -13.84 1.45 -5.09
N LEU A 211 -14.19 2.12 -3.99
CA LEU A 211 -15.06 1.54 -2.96
C LEU A 211 -16.47 1.27 -3.48
N ASN A 212 -17.02 2.19 -4.28
CA ASN A 212 -18.33 2.02 -4.91
C ASN A 212 -18.32 0.86 -5.92
N TYR A 213 -17.21 0.68 -6.65
CA TYR A 213 -17.01 -0.45 -7.52
C TYR A 213 -17.02 -1.76 -6.72
N PHE A 214 -16.28 -1.85 -5.61
CA PHE A 214 -16.32 -3.03 -4.74
C PHE A 214 -17.73 -3.33 -4.23
N TYR A 215 -18.46 -2.33 -3.73
CA TYR A 215 -19.83 -2.54 -3.26
C TYR A 215 -20.76 -3.03 -4.37
N THR A 216 -20.61 -2.52 -5.59
CA THR A 216 -21.38 -2.97 -6.75
C THR A 216 -21.06 -4.41 -7.13
N GLN A 217 -19.79 -4.82 -7.05
CA GLN A 217 -19.38 -6.19 -7.37
C GLN A 217 -19.80 -7.18 -6.27
N ILE A 218 -19.63 -6.81 -5.01
CA ILE A 218 -19.98 -7.67 -3.86
C ILE A 218 -21.49 -7.75 -3.67
N GLY A 219 -22.23 -6.67 -3.87
CA GLY A 219 -23.69 -6.66 -3.75
C GLY A 219 -24.42 -7.54 -4.78
N LYS A 220 -23.75 -7.96 -5.85
CA LYS A 220 -24.28 -8.92 -6.85
C LYS A 220 -24.00 -10.38 -6.50
N LYS A 221 -23.23 -10.66 -5.44
CA LYS A 221 -22.83 -12.02 -5.06
C LYS A 221 -23.78 -12.60 -4.03
N GLU A 222 -24.12 -13.88 -4.22
CA GLU A 222 -24.92 -14.66 -3.28
C GLU A 222 -24.05 -15.42 -2.27
N GLY A 223 -24.66 -15.99 -1.22
CA GLY A 223 -23.95 -16.59 -0.08
C GLY A 223 -22.88 -17.64 -0.45
N LYS A 224 -23.12 -18.45 -1.49
CA LYS A 224 -22.12 -19.43 -1.96
C LYS A 224 -20.87 -18.73 -2.53
N ALA A 225 -21.06 -17.71 -3.35
CA ALA A 225 -19.95 -16.95 -3.94
C ALA A 225 -19.22 -16.09 -2.90
N LEU A 226 -19.90 -15.66 -1.83
CA LEU A 226 -19.26 -14.98 -0.70
C LEU A 226 -18.39 -15.95 0.11
N SER A 227 -18.89 -17.17 0.35
CA SER A 227 -18.11 -18.25 0.99
C SER A 227 -16.86 -18.59 0.19
N GLU A 228 -16.96 -18.70 -1.14
CA GLU A 228 -15.82 -18.98 -2.03
C GLU A 228 -14.75 -17.87 -1.99
N LEU A 229 -15.13 -16.60 -1.82
CA LEU A 229 -14.18 -15.50 -1.66
C LEU A 229 -13.44 -15.52 -0.32
N LEU A 230 -14.04 -16.17 0.67
CA LEU A 230 -13.58 -16.26 2.04
C LEU A 230 -13.07 -17.66 2.39
N ASP A 231 -12.77 -18.48 1.39
CA ASP A 231 -12.30 -19.84 1.63
C ASP A 231 -10.93 -19.80 2.33
N GLU A 232 -10.84 -20.41 3.51
CA GLU A 232 -9.63 -20.45 4.31
C GLU A 232 -8.86 -21.75 4.06
N ASP A 233 -7.54 -21.70 4.09
CA ASP A 233 -6.71 -22.91 4.06
C ASP A 233 -7.08 -23.83 5.26
N PRO A 234 -7.48 -25.10 5.03
CA PRO A 234 -7.80 -26.04 6.10
C PRO A 234 -6.67 -26.20 7.13
N ALA A 235 -5.41 -26.12 6.70
CA ALA A 235 -4.26 -26.19 7.61
C ALA A 235 -4.20 -24.98 8.55
N LEU A 236 -4.56 -23.79 8.05
CA LEU A 236 -4.66 -22.57 8.86
C LEU A 236 -5.81 -22.68 9.87
N MET A 237 -6.97 -23.16 9.44
CA MET A 237 -8.12 -23.38 10.33
C MET A 237 -7.80 -24.37 11.45
N GLU A 238 -7.15 -25.48 11.11
CA GLU A 238 -6.73 -26.49 12.10
C GLU A 238 -5.71 -25.90 13.08
N ARG A 239 -4.69 -25.18 12.57
CA ARG A 239 -3.70 -24.51 13.41
C ARG A 239 -4.35 -23.51 14.37
N ARG A 240 -5.31 -22.70 13.89
CA ARG A 240 -6.09 -21.76 14.70
C ARG A 240 -6.86 -22.48 15.81
N MET A 241 -7.54 -23.58 15.47
CA MET A 241 -8.29 -24.39 16.44
C MET A 241 -7.38 -25.02 17.51
N GLN A 242 -6.22 -25.55 17.11
CA GLN A 242 -5.24 -26.11 18.03
C GLN A 242 -4.67 -25.04 18.97
N CYS A 243 -4.35 -23.85 18.46
CA CYS A 243 -3.87 -22.74 19.27
C CYS A 243 -4.93 -22.29 20.28
N ALA A 244 -6.18 -22.10 19.86
CA ALA A 244 -7.28 -21.72 20.73
C ALA A 244 -7.52 -22.74 21.85
N LYS A 245 -7.49 -24.05 21.52
CA LYS A 245 -7.63 -25.12 22.50
C LYS A 245 -6.48 -25.12 23.51
N ARG A 246 -5.24 -24.97 23.06
CA ARG A 246 -4.07 -24.88 23.94
C ARG A 246 -4.16 -23.67 24.86
N LEU A 247 -4.58 -22.52 24.33
CA LEU A 247 -4.75 -21.29 25.09
C LEU A 247 -5.80 -21.46 26.20
N GLU A 248 -6.93 -22.10 25.89
CA GLU A 248 -7.97 -22.41 26.88
C GLU A 248 -7.42 -23.29 28.01
N LEU A 249 -6.65 -24.33 27.67
CA LEU A 249 -6.02 -25.20 28.67
C LEU A 249 -5.01 -24.47 29.56
N TYR A 250 -4.18 -23.59 28.98
CA TYR A 250 -3.24 -22.79 29.77
C TYR A 250 -3.95 -21.77 30.66
N LYS A 251 -5.04 -21.15 30.19
CA LYS A 251 -5.88 -20.25 31.01
C LYS A 251 -6.49 -21.01 32.19
N LYS A 252 -7.06 -22.19 31.94
CA LYS A 252 -7.56 -23.07 33.01
C LYS A 252 -6.47 -23.46 34.01
N ALA A 253 -5.28 -23.85 33.53
CA ALA A 253 -4.14 -24.18 34.39
C ALA A 253 -3.68 -22.99 35.25
N ARG A 254 -3.69 -21.77 34.68
CA ARG A 254 -3.41 -20.55 35.43
C ARG A 254 -4.45 -20.34 36.54
N ASP A 255 -5.73 -20.42 36.20
CA ASP A 255 -6.82 -20.21 37.15
C ASP A 255 -6.79 -21.25 38.30
N GLU A 256 -6.43 -22.51 37.99
CA GLU A 256 -6.19 -23.56 39.00
C GLU A 256 -5.01 -23.23 39.92
N ILE A 257 -3.88 -22.78 39.37
CA ILE A 257 -2.71 -22.38 40.18
C ILE A 257 -3.05 -21.19 41.07
N ASP A 258 -3.75 -20.20 40.53
CA ASP A 258 -4.18 -19.02 41.28
C ASP A 258 -5.11 -19.44 42.44
N SER A 259 -6.06 -20.35 42.20
CA SER A 259 -6.95 -20.87 43.26
C SER A 259 -6.19 -21.48 44.45
N VAL A 260 -5.08 -22.19 44.18
CA VAL A 260 -4.22 -22.78 45.22
C VAL A 260 -3.37 -21.71 45.92
N ALA A 261 -2.90 -20.69 45.20
CA ALA A 261 -2.16 -19.57 45.77
C ALA A 261 -3.02 -18.76 46.77
N TRP A 262 -4.30 -18.55 46.46
CA TRP A 262 -5.25 -17.87 47.36
C TRP A 262 -5.64 -18.75 48.57
N ALA A 263 -5.78 -20.06 48.39
CA ALA A 263 -6.01 -20.99 49.50
C ALA A 263 -4.82 -21.08 50.48
N ALA A 264 -3.60 -20.79 50.00
CA ALA A 264 -2.37 -20.76 50.80
C ALA A 264 -2.09 -19.40 51.48
N ALA A 265 -2.97 -18.40 51.29
CA ALA A 265 -2.88 -17.08 51.91
C ALA A 265 -3.86 -16.84 53.10
N PRO A 266 -4.20 -17.82 53.96
CA PRO A 266 -5.14 -17.58 55.05
C PRO A 266 -4.60 -16.59 56.10
N PHE A 267 -3.28 -16.34 56.14
CA PHE A 267 -2.67 -15.39 57.07
C PHE A 267 -2.98 -13.92 56.75
N LEU A 268 -3.22 -13.55 55.49
CA LEU A 268 -3.58 -12.17 55.12
C LEU A 268 -5.06 -11.88 55.43
N TYR A 269 -5.94 -12.86 55.26
CA TYR A 269 -7.35 -12.73 55.61
C TYR A 269 -7.55 -12.71 57.13
N LEU A 270 -6.78 -13.50 57.88
CA LEU A 270 -6.76 -13.43 59.34
C LEU A 270 -6.20 -12.08 59.83
N TYR A 271 -5.17 -11.52 59.17
CA TYR A 271 -4.60 -10.22 59.53
C TYR A 271 -5.56 -9.06 59.21
N LEU A 272 -6.33 -9.14 58.11
CA LEU A 272 -7.38 -8.16 57.80
C LEU A 272 -8.58 -8.25 58.76
N LEU A 273 -9.01 -9.47 59.13
CA LEU A 273 -10.06 -9.65 60.14
C LEU A 273 -9.60 -9.18 61.53
N LEU A 274 -8.35 -9.45 61.91
CA LEU A 274 -7.78 -8.96 63.16
C LEU A 274 -7.69 -7.42 63.18
N LEU A 275 -7.34 -6.79 62.05
CA LEU A 275 -7.35 -5.34 61.89
C LEU A 275 -8.76 -4.74 61.95
N MET A 276 -9.76 -5.42 61.39
CA MET A 276 -11.17 -4.98 61.45
C MET A 276 -11.82 -5.21 62.83
N ASP A 277 -11.35 -6.17 63.63
CA ASP A 277 -11.81 -6.37 65.01
C ASP A 277 -11.10 -5.43 66.00
N LEU A 278 -9.84 -5.03 65.76
CA LEU A 278 -9.13 -4.02 66.56
C LEU A 278 -9.76 -2.63 66.48
N ASP A 279 -10.38 -2.26 65.36
CA ASP A 279 -11.11 -0.98 65.23
C ASP A 279 -12.46 -0.98 65.98
N LYS A 280 -13.01 -2.14 66.34
CA LYS A 280 -14.26 -2.25 67.12
C LYS A 280 -14.07 -2.22 68.63
N GLU A 281 -12.88 -2.54 69.14
CA GLU A 281 -12.55 -2.38 70.57
C GLU A 281 -12.02 -0.98 70.92
N MET A 282 -11.77 -0.12 69.92
CA MET A 282 -11.24 1.24 70.09
C MET A 282 -12.29 2.35 69.83
N MET A 283 -13.59 2.03 69.92
CA MET A 283 -14.71 2.99 69.86
C MET A 283 -15.73 2.67 70.98
#